data_AF-A0A3A0FNQ5-F1
#
_entry.id   AF-A0A3A0FNQ5-F1
#
_cell.length_a   1.000
_cell.length_b   1.000
_cell.length_c   1.000
_cell.angle_alpha   90.00
_cell.angle_beta   90.00
_cell.angle_gamma   90.00
#
_symmetry.space_group_name_H-M   'P 1'
#
loop_
_entity.id
_entity.type
_entity.pdbx_description
1 polymer ?
#
loop_
_entity_poly.entity_id
_entity_poly.type
_entity_poly.pdbx_seq_one_letter_code
_entity_poly.pdbx_strand_id
1 'polypeptide(L)'
;MAVACPGCGRAYADERFAFGRTFWCACGRRIGAEPVRDARPGGEPEPRFAVDAMLGRLARWLRVLGLDATWRAGVPDAELVRDAQDEARWILTRDRRLLDEWRVPRVHLVASEDPHEQLREIVEAFALRGRVRPFARCTRCNAPLEPLARERAAARVPPRVFAGNDRFWLCPRCDRVYWEGSHVERMRRTLADLLAPD
;
A
#
# COMPACT_ATOMS: atom_id res chain seq x y z
N MET A 1 19.51 -12.45 22.79
CA MET A 1 19.16 -11.91 24.13
C MET A 1 17.81 -12.47 24.57
N ALA A 2 17.46 -12.44 25.86
CA ALA A 2 16.17 -12.94 26.33
C ALA A 2 15.31 -11.78 26.87
N VAL A 3 14.02 -11.78 26.55
CA VAL A 3 13.03 -10.83 27.08
C VAL A 3 12.25 -11.50 28.19
N ALA A 4 12.28 -10.94 29.39
CA ALA A 4 11.57 -11.46 30.54
C ALA A 4 10.13 -10.92 30.61
N CYS A 5 9.18 -11.79 30.98
CA CYS A 5 7.82 -11.39 31.27
C CYS A 5 7.77 -10.47 32.51
N PRO A 6 7.14 -9.29 32.43
CA PRO A 6 7.03 -8.40 33.59
C PRO A 6 6.07 -8.90 34.67
N GLY A 7 5.26 -9.94 34.41
CA GLY A 7 4.35 -10.53 35.39
C GLY A 7 4.94 -11.68 36.18
N CYS A 8 5.62 -12.61 35.51
CA CYS A 8 6.07 -13.86 36.13
C CYS A 8 7.57 -14.14 35.95
N GLY A 9 8.33 -13.24 35.31
CA GLY A 9 9.77 -13.38 35.10
C GLY A 9 10.19 -14.43 34.06
N ARG A 10 9.26 -15.17 33.45
CA ARG A 10 9.59 -16.16 32.41
C ARG A 10 10.34 -15.51 31.25
N ALA A 11 11.45 -16.11 30.84
CA ALA A 11 12.29 -15.64 29.74
C ALA A 11 11.83 -16.20 28.39
N TYR A 12 11.86 -15.36 27.36
CA TYR A 12 11.53 -15.68 25.98
C TYR A 12 12.66 -15.24 25.06
N ALA A 13 12.92 -15.97 23.97
CA ALA A 13 13.88 -15.57 22.95
C ALA A 13 13.47 -14.21 22.34
N ASP A 14 14.43 -13.30 22.18
CA ASP A 14 14.25 -11.96 21.59
C ASP A 14 13.67 -11.99 20.17
N GLU A 15 14.05 -12.97 19.36
CA GLU A 15 13.53 -13.21 18.01
C GLU A 15 11.99 -13.26 17.96
N ARG A 16 11.33 -13.67 19.05
CA ARG A 16 9.87 -13.69 19.14
C ARG A 16 9.23 -12.30 19.13
N PHE A 17 10.01 -11.26 19.38
CA PHE A 17 9.58 -9.86 19.44
C PHE A 17 10.12 -9.03 18.26
N ALA A 18 10.70 -9.70 17.25
CA ALA A 18 11.17 -9.05 16.04
C ALA A 18 10.07 -8.15 15.44
N PHE A 19 10.46 -7.01 14.87
CA PHE A 19 9.58 -6.00 14.25
C PHE A 19 8.38 -5.59 15.10
N GLY A 20 8.53 -5.56 16.44
CA GLY A 20 7.47 -5.10 17.34
C GLY A 20 6.36 -6.13 17.58
N ARG A 21 6.60 -7.41 17.28
CA ARG A 21 5.66 -8.47 17.66
C ARG A 21 5.49 -8.50 19.17
N THR A 22 4.27 -8.78 19.59
CA THR A 22 3.91 -8.96 21.00
C THR A 22 3.36 -10.36 21.22
N PHE A 23 3.47 -10.83 22.46
CA PHE A 23 3.15 -12.20 22.82
C PHE A 23 2.41 -12.26 24.16
N TRP A 24 1.43 -13.16 24.26
CA TRP A 24 0.76 -13.44 25.52
C TRP A 24 1.53 -14.51 26.30
N CYS A 25 2.11 -14.11 27.43
CA CYS A 25 2.69 -15.02 28.39
C CYS A 25 1.64 -16.00 28.92
N ALA A 26 2.05 -17.20 29.32
CA ALA A 26 1.17 -18.17 29.97
C ALA A 26 0.53 -17.65 31.27
N CYS A 27 1.09 -16.60 31.90
CA CYS A 27 0.50 -15.95 33.07
C CYS A 27 -0.54 -14.86 32.72
N GLY A 28 -0.90 -14.71 31.43
CA GLY A 28 -1.87 -13.72 30.97
C GLY A 28 -1.32 -12.30 30.78
N ARG A 29 -0.02 -12.05 30.96
CA ARG A 29 0.59 -10.75 30.65
C ARG A 29 1.04 -10.69 29.20
N ARG A 30 0.86 -9.53 28.58
CA ARG A 30 1.41 -9.22 27.26
C ARG A 30 2.89 -8.80 27.38
N ILE A 31 3.74 -9.32 26.51
CA ILE A 31 5.18 -9.07 26.43
C ILE A 31 5.50 -8.51 25.04
N GLY A 32 6.43 -7.57 24.95
CA GLY A 32 6.91 -6.98 23.70
C GLY A 32 6.99 -5.45 23.78
N ALA A 33 7.11 -4.81 22.62
CA ALA A 33 7.24 -3.35 22.53
C ALA A 33 6.08 -2.62 23.22
N GLU A 34 6.40 -1.53 23.93
CA GLU A 34 5.42 -0.62 24.52
C GLU A 34 4.58 0.07 23.43
N PRO A 35 3.39 0.61 23.78
CA PRO A 35 2.57 1.35 22.82
C PRO A 35 3.37 2.53 22.27
N VAL A 36 3.66 2.52 20.97
CA VAL A 36 4.17 3.70 20.28
C VAL A 36 3.00 4.65 20.13
N ARG A 37 3.23 5.97 20.28
CA ARG A 37 2.22 6.96 19.87
C ARG A 37 1.95 6.74 18.39
N ASP A 38 0.70 6.39 18.05
CA ASP A 38 0.30 6.15 16.66
C ASP A 38 0.74 7.33 15.79
N ALA A 39 1.48 7.06 14.72
CA ALA A 39 1.72 8.09 13.72
C ALA A 39 0.35 8.54 13.22
N ARG A 40 0.17 9.85 13.03
CA ARG A 40 -1.06 10.37 12.43
C ARG A 40 -0.91 10.36 10.92
N PRO A 41 -1.87 9.78 10.18
CA PRO A 41 -1.96 9.97 8.74
C PRO A 41 -1.93 11.47 8.37
N GLY A 42 -1.35 11.80 7.22
CA GLY A 42 -1.39 13.16 6.65
C GLY A 42 -0.17 14.07 6.89
N GLY A 43 0.81 13.66 7.71
CA GLY A 43 2.03 14.44 7.96
C GLY A 43 3.15 14.28 6.93
N GLU A 44 3.09 13.24 6.08
CA GLU A 44 4.15 12.90 5.14
C GLU A 44 3.84 13.39 3.73
N PRO A 45 4.76 14.08 3.03
CA PRO A 45 4.52 14.67 1.70
C PRO A 45 4.32 13.62 0.59
N GLU A 46 4.93 12.44 0.70
CA GLU A 46 4.75 11.33 -0.24
C GLU A 46 4.63 10.00 0.53
N PRO A 47 3.44 9.68 1.08
CA PRO A 47 3.26 8.45 1.83
C PRO A 47 3.38 7.24 0.91
N ARG A 48 4.04 6.20 1.42
CA ARG A 48 4.19 4.89 0.78
C ARG A 48 3.39 3.87 1.57
N PHE A 49 2.78 2.93 0.87
CA PHE A 49 1.84 1.98 1.47
C PHE A 49 2.34 0.54 1.29
N ALA A 50 2.16 -0.26 2.34
CA ALA A 50 2.22 -1.71 2.35
C ALA A 50 0.79 -2.22 2.55
N VAL A 51 0.18 -2.72 1.49
CA VAL A 51 -1.24 -3.04 1.49
C VAL A 51 -1.43 -4.53 1.76
N ASP A 52 -2.24 -4.83 2.77
CA ASP A 52 -2.63 -6.17 3.16
C ASP A 52 -3.20 -6.99 1.98
N ALA A 53 -2.99 -8.31 2.00
CA ALA A 53 -3.47 -9.25 1.00
C ALA A 53 -4.97 -9.08 0.67
N MET A 54 -5.80 -8.75 1.67
CA MET A 54 -7.25 -8.56 1.52
C MET A 54 -7.63 -7.31 0.72
N LEU A 55 -6.72 -6.34 0.59
CA LEU A 55 -6.97 -5.01 0.05
C LEU A 55 -6.38 -4.82 -1.36
N GLY A 56 -6.28 -5.89 -2.15
CA GLY A 56 -5.66 -5.84 -3.48
C GLY A 56 -6.31 -4.86 -4.47
N ARG A 57 -7.63 -4.65 -4.39
CA ARG A 57 -8.32 -3.63 -5.21
C ARG A 57 -7.92 -2.21 -4.81
N LEU A 58 -7.81 -1.94 -3.50
CA LEU A 58 -7.34 -0.67 -2.97
C LEU A 58 -5.89 -0.41 -3.41
N ALA A 59 -5.00 -1.40 -3.28
CA ALA A 59 -3.60 -1.29 -3.75
C ALA A 59 -3.52 -0.89 -5.23
N ARG A 60 -4.37 -1.49 -6.07
CA ARG A 60 -4.43 -1.15 -7.49
C ARG A 60 -4.88 0.30 -7.71
N TRP A 61 -5.89 0.78 -6.99
CA TRP A 61 -6.36 2.15 -7.11
C TRP A 61 -5.36 3.19 -6.58
N LEU A 62 -4.65 2.89 -5.49
CA LEU A 62 -3.56 3.75 -5.00
C LEU A 62 -2.46 3.89 -6.07
N ARG A 63 -2.11 2.82 -6.77
CA ARG A 63 -1.17 2.87 -7.92
C ARG A 63 -1.73 3.68 -9.09
N VAL A 64 -3.05 3.61 -9.33
CA VAL A 64 -3.74 4.44 -10.33
C VAL A 64 -3.64 5.93 -9.97
N LEU A 65 -3.69 6.29 -8.68
CA LEU A 65 -3.40 7.64 -8.18
C LEU A 65 -1.90 8.02 -8.27
N GLY A 66 -1.04 7.10 -8.67
CA GLY A 66 0.41 7.31 -8.77
C GLY A 66 1.17 7.09 -7.45
N LEU A 67 0.51 6.57 -6.42
CA LEU A 67 1.10 6.35 -5.10
C LEU A 67 1.86 5.02 -5.07
N ASP A 68 2.93 4.99 -4.27
CA ASP A 68 3.69 3.77 -4.03
C ASP A 68 2.91 2.84 -3.11
N ALA A 69 2.31 1.78 -3.64
CA ALA A 69 1.55 0.81 -2.86
C ALA A 69 1.98 -0.61 -3.19
N THR A 70 2.74 -1.25 -2.29
CA THR A 70 3.09 -2.67 -2.42
C THR A 70 1.88 -3.53 -2.04
N TRP A 71 1.75 -4.66 -2.72
CA TRP A 71 0.73 -5.67 -2.45
C TRP A 71 1.20 -6.98 -3.04
N ARG A 72 1.04 -8.06 -2.27
CA ARG A 72 1.33 -9.42 -2.69
C ARG A 72 0.24 -10.34 -2.14
N ALA A 73 -0.28 -11.20 -3.00
CA ALA A 73 -1.26 -12.21 -2.58
C ALA A 73 -0.64 -13.13 -1.51
N GLY A 74 -1.37 -13.35 -0.41
CA GLY A 74 -0.97 -14.26 0.64
C GLY A 74 0.31 -13.87 1.40
N VAL A 75 0.69 -12.59 1.40
CA VAL A 75 1.79 -12.10 2.25
C VAL A 75 1.49 -12.42 3.72
N PRO A 76 2.37 -13.12 4.44
CA PRO A 76 2.20 -13.32 5.89
C PRO A 76 2.37 -12.01 6.64
N ASP A 77 1.62 -11.82 7.73
CA ASP A 77 1.67 -10.63 8.57
C ASP A 77 3.08 -10.23 8.99
N ALA A 78 3.89 -11.20 9.41
CA ALA A 78 5.27 -10.95 9.82
C ALA A 78 6.13 -10.35 8.70
N GLU A 79 5.91 -10.77 7.46
CA GLU A 79 6.60 -10.22 6.29
C GLU A 79 6.04 -8.87 5.88
N LEU A 80 4.71 -8.68 5.90
CA LEU A 80 4.08 -7.38 5.68
C LEU A 80 4.62 -6.32 6.66
N VAL A 81 4.70 -6.68 7.95
CA VAL A 81 5.18 -5.78 9.01
C VAL A 81 6.66 -5.48 8.86
N ARG A 82 7.49 -6.49 8.59
CA ARG A 82 8.92 -6.30 8.34
C ARG A 82 9.14 -5.36 7.15
N ASP A 83 8.58 -5.71 5.99
CA ASP A 83 8.75 -4.93 4.77
C ASP A 83 8.26 -3.49 4.96
N ALA A 84 7.16 -3.29 5.69
CA ALA A 84 6.66 -1.96 6.00
C ALA A 84 7.60 -1.15 6.91
N GLN A 85 8.23 -1.78 7.90
CA GLN A 85 9.18 -1.08 8.78
C GLN A 85 10.49 -0.78 8.08
N ASP A 86 11.07 -1.74 7.38
CA ASP A 86 12.33 -1.60 6.64
C ASP A 86 12.23 -0.49 5.58
N GLU A 87 11.05 -0.37 4.96
CA GLU A 87 10.80 0.59 3.90
C GLU A 87 10.05 1.85 4.37
N ALA A 88 9.79 2.01 5.67
CA ALA A 88 9.03 3.12 6.26
C ALA A 88 7.64 3.34 5.61
N ARG A 89 6.93 2.26 5.28
CA ARG A 89 5.59 2.28 4.68
C ARG A 89 4.49 2.28 5.74
N TRP A 90 3.36 2.85 5.38
CA TRP A 90 2.10 2.70 6.08
C TRP A 90 1.45 1.37 5.74
N ILE A 91 1.21 0.54 6.75
CA ILE A 91 0.40 -0.66 6.59
C ILE A 91 -1.06 -0.24 6.44
N LEU A 92 -1.70 -0.65 5.35
CA LEU A 92 -3.15 -0.57 5.20
C LEU A 92 -3.71 -1.97 5.40
N THR A 93 -4.52 -2.17 6.44
CA THR A 93 -5.15 -3.47 6.74
C THR A 93 -6.58 -3.28 7.22
N ARG A 94 -7.40 -4.33 7.08
CA ARG A 94 -8.70 -4.44 7.77
C ARG A 94 -8.63 -5.39 8.96
N ASP A 95 -7.52 -6.10 9.14
CA ASP A 95 -7.37 -7.09 10.20
C ASP A 95 -6.94 -6.42 11.50
N ARG A 96 -7.87 -6.37 12.46
CA ARG A 96 -7.59 -5.89 13.82
C ARG A 96 -6.61 -6.80 14.55
N ARG A 97 -6.53 -8.08 14.19
CA ARG A 97 -5.59 -9.03 14.80
C ARG A 97 -4.15 -8.65 14.52
N LEU A 98 -3.86 -8.02 13.38
CA LEU A 98 -2.54 -7.47 13.10
C LEU A 98 -2.13 -6.48 14.20
N LEU A 99 -3.03 -5.59 14.61
CA LEU A 99 -2.82 -4.63 15.72
C LEU A 99 -2.79 -5.33 17.10
N ASP A 100 -3.48 -6.45 17.23
CA ASP A 100 -3.44 -7.29 18.44
C ASP A 100 -2.22 -8.19 18.53
N GLU A 101 -1.43 -8.35 17.47
CA GLU A 101 -0.22 -9.16 17.47
C GLU A 101 1.04 -8.32 17.32
N TRP A 102 0.96 -7.21 16.60
CA TRP A 102 2.09 -6.36 16.25
C TRP A 102 1.90 -4.93 16.75
N ARG A 103 3.00 -4.32 17.18
CA ARG A 103 3.08 -2.90 17.52
C ARG A 103 3.80 -2.18 16.38
N VAL A 104 3.01 -1.62 15.47
CA VAL A 104 3.48 -0.94 14.28
C VAL A 104 3.09 0.53 14.33
N PRO A 105 4.05 1.48 14.25
CA PRO A 105 3.75 2.90 14.39
C PRO A 105 3.01 3.48 13.18
N ARG A 106 3.19 2.88 12.00
CA ARG A 106 2.61 3.34 10.72
C ARG A 106 1.60 2.32 10.22
N VAL A 107 0.41 2.34 10.80
CA VAL A 107 -0.69 1.47 10.42
C VAL A 107 -1.98 2.27 10.36
N HIS A 108 -2.79 1.98 9.35
CA HIS A 108 -4.12 2.55 9.18
C HIS A 108 -5.12 1.40 9.01
N LEU A 109 -6.08 1.32 9.94
CA LEU A 109 -7.15 0.34 9.89
C LEU A 109 -8.25 0.85 8.95
N VAL A 110 -8.38 0.20 7.81
CA VAL A 110 -9.39 0.53 6.80
C VAL A 110 -10.77 0.08 7.29
N ALA A 111 -11.72 1.00 7.35
CA ALA A 111 -13.05 0.71 7.88
C ALA A 111 -13.97 0.07 6.84
N SER A 112 -13.97 0.62 5.62
CA SER A 112 -14.94 0.22 4.59
C SER A 112 -14.63 -1.15 3.95
N GLU A 113 -15.67 -1.83 3.49
CA GLU A 113 -15.58 -3.03 2.64
C GLU A 113 -15.60 -2.68 1.14
N ASP A 114 -16.19 -1.54 0.79
CA ASP A 114 -16.32 -1.11 -0.60
C ASP A 114 -15.01 -0.49 -1.11
N PRO A 115 -14.43 -0.97 -2.23
CA PRO A 115 -13.14 -0.48 -2.71
C PRO A 115 -13.08 1.02 -3.04
N HIS A 116 -14.19 1.65 -3.42
CA HIS A 116 -14.22 3.09 -3.72
C HIS A 116 -14.28 3.91 -2.42
N GLU A 117 -15.07 3.48 -1.45
CA GLU A 117 -15.09 4.08 -0.12
C GLU A 117 -13.76 3.89 0.61
N GLN A 118 -13.11 2.73 0.48
CA GLN A 118 -11.74 2.53 0.99
C GLN A 118 -10.76 3.54 0.38
N LEU A 119 -10.86 3.78 -0.93
CA LEU A 119 -9.98 4.74 -1.59
C LEU A 119 -10.25 6.17 -1.09
N ARG A 120 -11.51 6.56 -0.91
CA ARG A 120 -11.91 7.87 -0.36
C ARG A 120 -11.37 8.05 1.05
N GLU A 121 -11.53 7.04 1.90
CA GLU A 121 -11.01 7.00 3.27
C GLU A 121 -9.50 7.28 3.29
N ILE A 122 -8.71 6.62 2.44
CA ILE A 122 -7.26 6.84 2.38
C ILE A 122 -6.91 8.22 1.82
N VAL A 123 -7.63 8.70 0.81
CA VAL A 123 -7.42 10.05 0.25
C VAL A 123 -7.63 11.13 1.30
N GLU A 124 -8.64 10.96 2.15
CA GLU A 124 -8.95 11.87 3.25
C GLU A 124 -7.95 11.76 4.40
N ALA A 125 -7.74 10.55 4.92
CA ALA A 125 -6.86 10.31 6.06
C ALA A 125 -5.43 10.82 5.78
N PHE A 126 -4.93 10.65 4.55
CA PHE A 126 -3.58 11.06 4.17
C PHE A 126 -3.50 12.42 3.49
N ALA A 127 -4.62 13.16 3.42
CA ALA A 127 -4.73 14.46 2.77
C ALA A 127 -4.09 14.47 1.36
N LEU A 128 -4.51 13.51 0.53
CA LEU A 128 -3.89 13.24 -0.78
C LEU A 128 -4.47 14.08 -1.92
N ARG A 129 -5.58 14.79 -1.70
CA ARG A 129 -6.17 15.70 -2.69
C ARG A 129 -5.12 16.74 -3.14
N GLY A 130 -4.97 16.92 -4.45
CA GLY A 130 -3.95 17.81 -5.04
C GLY A 130 -2.50 17.30 -4.98
N ARG A 131 -2.24 16.12 -4.39
CA ARG A 131 -0.90 15.54 -4.20
C ARG A 131 -0.68 14.24 -4.95
N VAL A 132 -1.66 13.82 -5.74
CA VAL A 132 -1.62 12.61 -6.56
C VAL A 132 -1.11 12.91 -7.96
N ARG A 133 -0.44 11.94 -8.58
CA ARG A 133 0.02 11.99 -9.98
C ARG A 133 -0.54 10.77 -10.71
N PRO A 134 -1.82 10.81 -11.13
CA PRO A 134 -2.47 9.64 -11.68
C PRO A 134 -1.71 9.02 -12.85
N PHE A 135 -1.76 7.70 -12.94
CA PHE A 135 -1.14 6.91 -14.00
C PHE A 135 0.39 7.02 -14.07
N ALA A 136 1.07 7.51 -13.03
CA ALA A 136 2.53 7.55 -12.96
C ALA A 136 3.18 6.20 -12.57
N ARG A 137 2.39 5.21 -12.15
CA ARG A 137 2.88 3.90 -11.69
C ARG A 137 2.17 2.73 -12.37
N CYS A 138 2.89 1.64 -12.50
CA CYS A 138 2.37 0.38 -12.99
C CYS A 138 1.32 -0.17 -12.03
N THR A 139 0.07 -0.23 -12.49
CA THR A 139 -1.05 -0.82 -11.73
C THR A 139 -0.83 -2.28 -11.33
N ARG A 140 0.03 -3.01 -12.06
CA ARG A 140 0.37 -4.42 -11.79
C ARG A 140 1.47 -4.58 -10.75
N CYS A 141 2.60 -3.89 -10.91
CA CYS A 141 3.82 -4.16 -10.13
C CYS A 141 4.37 -2.96 -9.37
N ASN A 142 3.65 -1.84 -9.34
CA ASN A 142 3.97 -0.62 -8.57
C ASN A 142 5.19 0.20 -9.05
N ALA A 143 5.99 -0.31 -10.00
CA ALA A 143 7.12 0.43 -10.55
C ALA A 143 6.67 1.74 -11.24
N PRO A 144 7.42 2.84 -11.12
CA PRO A 144 7.20 4.05 -11.91
C PRO A 144 7.16 3.73 -13.40
N LEU A 145 6.26 4.40 -14.13
CA LEU A 145 6.17 4.28 -15.57
C LEU A 145 7.09 5.27 -16.26
N GLU A 146 7.69 4.85 -17.36
CA GLU A 146 8.56 5.66 -18.18
C GLU A 146 7.88 5.98 -19.51
N PRO A 147 8.04 7.19 -20.07
CA PRO A 147 7.59 7.48 -21.43
C PRO A 147 8.19 6.49 -22.43
N LEU A 148 7.36 5.97 -23.33
CA LEU A 148 7.76 5.09 -24.40
C LEU A 148 7.61 5.83 -25.74
N ALA A 149 8.72 5.96 -26.47
CA ALA A 149 8.72 6.52 -27.81
C ALA A 149 7.74 5.75 -28.71
N ARG A 150 6.97 6.48 -29.52
CA ARG A 150 5.89 5.93 -30.34
C ARG A 150 6.40 4.83 -31.26
N GLU A 151 7.57 5.02 -31.87
CA GLU A 151 8.22 4.07 -32.77
C GLU A 151 8.48 2.72 -32.08
N ARG A 152 8.89 2.77 -30.80
CA ARG A 152 9.10 1.56 -29.97
C ARG A 152 7.80 0.92 -29.50
N ALA A 153 6.70 1.67 -29.45
CA ALA A 153 5.39 1.16 -29.10
C ALA A 153 4.75 0.35 -30.24
N ALA A 154 5.05 0.66 -31.50
CA ALA A 154 4.44 0.04 -32.68
C ALA A 154 4.49 -1.50 -32.67
N ALA A 155 5.60 -2.07 -32.23
CA ALA A 155 5.79 -3.52 -32.14
C ALA A 155 5.23 -4.15 -30.84
N ARG A 156 4.76 -3.35 -29.89
CA ARG A 156 4.35 -3.79 -28.54
C ARG A 156 2.87 -3.61 -28.24
N VAL A 157 2.11 -2.95 -29.11
CA VAL A 157 0.67 -2.72 -28.95
C VAL A 157 -0.08 -3.11 -30.22
N PRO A 158 -1.39 -3.43 -30.13
CA PRO A 158 -2.19 -3.72 -31.31
C PRO A 158 -2.22 -2.55 -32.32
N PRO A 159 -2.27 -2.81 -33.64
CA PRO A 159 -2.25 -1.75 -34.65
C PRO A 159 -3.30 -0.65 -34.46
N ARG A 160 -4.53 -1.02 -34.05
CA ARG A 160 -5.61 -0.07 -33.75
C ARG A 160 -5.27 0.86 -32.57
N VAL A 161 -4.60 0.34 -31.56
CA VAL A 161 -4.14 1.13 -30.40
C VAL A 161 -3.05 2.10 -30.85
N PHE A 162 -2.08 1.61 -31.63
CA PHE A 162 -1.00 2.42 -32.17
C PHE A 162 -1.49 3.56 -33.07
N ALA A 163 -2.46 3.29 -33.93
CA ALA A 163 -3.04 4.29 -34.84
C ALA A 163 -3.80 5.39 -34.10
N GLY A 164 -4.44 5.07 -32.97
CA GLY A 164 -5.26 6.01 -32.19
C GLY A 164 -4.56 6.71 -31.02
N ASN A 165 -3.25 6.50 -30.83
CA ASN A 165 -2.51 7.03 -29.69
C ASN A 165 -1.14 7.57 -30.08
N ASP A 166 -0.78 8.71 -29.50
CA ASP A 166 0.54 9.33 -29.67
C ASP A 166 1.45 9.16 -28.45
N ARG A 167 0.87 8.82 -27.29
CA ARG A 167 1.58 8.70 -26.03
C ARG A 167 1.47 7.29 -25.48
N PHE A 168 2.62 6.76 -25.12
CA PHE A 168 2.75 5.43 -24.53
C PHE A 168 3.66 5.52 -23.31
N TRP A 169 3.46 4.59 -22.39
CA TRP A 169 4.31 4.42 -21.23
C TRP A 169 4.68 2.96 -21.08
N LEU A 170 5.89 2.71 -20.61
CA LEU A 170 6.42 1.38 -20.35
C LEU A 170 6.66 1.21 -18.85
N CYS A 171 6.29 0.05 -18.33
CA CYS A 171 6.82 -0.39 -17.05
C CYS A 171 8.16 -1.10 -17.26
N PRO A 172 9.28 -0.59 -16.71
CA PRO A 172 10.60 -1.20 -16.88
C PRO A 172 10.75 -2.53 -16.13
N ARG A 173 9.82 -2.85 -15.21
CA ARG A 173 9.87 -4.07 -14.38
C ARG A 173 9.12 -5.26 -14.98
N CYS A 174 7.94 -5.02 -15.57
CA CYS A 174 7.08 -6.09 -16.06
C CYS A 174 6.69 -5.96 -17.53
N ASP A 175 7.37 -5.06 -18.25
CA ASP A 175 7.25 -4.84 -19.70
C ASP A 175 5.87 -4.46 -20.22
N ARG A 176 4.95 -4.13 -19.31
CA ARG A 176 3.61 -3.72 -19.67
C ARG A 176 3.63 -2.32 -20.29
N VAL A 177 3.02 -2.20 -21.46
CA VAL A 177 2.79 -0.92 -22.13
C VAL A 177 1.41 -0.38 -21.75
N TYR A 178 1.34 0.93 -21.51
CA TYR A 178 0.15 1.69 -21.15
C TYR A 178 -0.06 2.81 -22.19
N TRP A 179 -1.31 3.17 -22.43
CA TRP A 179 -1.73 4.21 -23.38
C TRP A 179 -3.10 4.77 -22.94
N GLU A 180 -3.50 5.89 -23.53
CA GLU A 180 -4.81 6.51 -23.27
C GLU A 180 -5.93 5.74 -23.98
N GLY A 181 -7.06 5.55 -23.32
CA GLY A 181 -8.20 4.90 -23.96
C GLY A 181 -9.36 4.70 -23.00
N SER A 182 -10.42 4.03 -23.47
CA SER A 182 -11.69 3.92 -22.73
C SER A 182 -11.56 3.34 -21.31
N HIS A 183 -10.55 2.52 -21.04
CA HIS A 183 -10.28 2.05 -19.68
C HIS A 183 -9.68 3.16 -18.79
N VAL A 184 -8.72 3.92 -19.29
CA VAL A 184 -8.12 5.07 -18.59
C VAL A 184 -9.15 6.17 -18.40
N GLU A 185 -9.97 6.47 -19.41
CA GLU A 185 -11.07 7.42 -19.32
C GLU A 185 -12.06 7.06 -18.21
N ARG A 186 -12.45 5.78 -18.10
CA ARG A 186 -13.29 5.30 -17.00
C ARG A 186 -12.65 5.50 -15.64
N MET A 187 -11.36 5.16 -15.51
CA MET A 187 -10.63 5.39 -14.26
C MET A 187 -10.56 6.89 -13.94
N ARG A 188 -10.29 7.75 -14.92
CA ARG A 188 -10.26 9.22 -14.75
C ARG A 188 -11.59 9.76 -14.22
N ARG A 189 -12.73 9.27 -14.72
CA ARG A 189 -14.05 9.67 -14.19
C ARG A 189 -14.19 9.29 -12.72
N THR A 190 -13.89 8.04 -12.36
CA THR A 190 -13.90 7.62 -10.95
C THR A 190 -12.98 8.47 -10.08
N LEU A 191 -11.78 8.79 -10.56
CA LEU A 191 -10.86 9.64 -9.81
C LEU A 191 -11.38 11.08 -9.67
N ALA A 192 -11.98 11.64 -10.72
CA ALA A 192 -12.54 12.99 -10.69
C ALA A 192 -13.66 13.10 -9.64
N ASP A 193 -14.58 12.14 -9.61
CA ASP A 193 -15.67 12.11 -8.64
C ASP A 193 -15.17 11.96 -7.19
N LEU A 194 -14.10 11.18 -6.98
CA LEU A 194 -13.54 10.93 -5.65
C LEU A 194 -12.65 12.08 -5.15
N LEU A 195 -11.94 12.75 -6.06
CA LEU A 195 -11.02 13.84 -5.74
C LEU A 195 -11.69 15.23 -5.80
N ALA A 196 -12.95 15.31 -6.22
CA ALA A 196 -13.71 16.54 -6.17
C ALA A 196 -13.68 17.11 -4.73
N PRO A 197 -13.54 18.44 -4.58
CA PRO A 197 -13.79 19.08 -3.30
C PRO A 197 -15.24 18.85 -2.90
N ASP A 198 -15.49 18.76 -1.59
CA ASP A 198 -16.84 18.78 -1.02
C ASP A 198 -17.56 20.11 -1.31
#